data_AF-A0A540V9W5-F1
#
_entry.id   AF-A0A540V9W5-F1
#
_cell.length_a   1.000
_cell.length_b   1.000
_cell.length_c   1.000
_cell.angle_alpha   90.00
_cell.angle_beta   90.00
_cell.angle_gamma   90.00
#
_symmetry.space_group_name_H-M   'P 1'
#
loop_
_entity.id
_entity.type
_entity.pdbx_description
1 polymer ?
#
loop_
_entity_poly.entity_id
_entity_poly.type
_entity_poly.pdbx_seq_one_letter_code
_entity_poly.pdbx_strand_id
1 'polypeptide(L)'
;MKERQIVLPKPLLGSIVLLLVLGYVAHLLTPRMFTEQQIANNVLLAAIPFILIFVAIVLAFVTLIVVASTYLSHAVPESIYRVVEYAAMAGILAGIVAMFQPWSLALYRLGFLLLFMATLFYILWSHISPMITEEIG
;
A
#
# COMPACT_ATOMS: atom_id res chain seq x y z
N MET A 1 5.65 -3.16 -32.88
CA MET A 1 4.96 -2.71 -31.66
C MET A 1 4.51 -3.94 -30.90
N LYS A 2 5.21 -4.32 -29.82
CA LYS A 2 4.89 -5.52 -29.03
C LYS A 2 3.61 -5.24 -28.25
N GLU A 3 2.56 -6.04 -28.45
CA GLU A 3 1.33 -5.94 -27.67
C GLU A 3 1.69 -5.89 -26.19
N ARG A 4 1.34 -4.78 -25.51
CA ARG A 4 1.43 -4.69 -24.05
C ARG A 4 0.43 -5.69 -23.49
N GLN A 5 0.86 -6.93 -23.29
CA GLN A 5 0.03 -7.92 -22.63
C GLN A 5 -0.17 -7.44 -21.19
N ILE A 6 -1.38 -6.93 -20.93
CA ILE A 6 -1.86 -6.58 -19.60
C ILE A 6 -1.98 -7.90 -18.85
N VAL A 7 -0.90 -8.31 -18.19
CA VAL A 7 -0.95 -9.47 -17.30
C VAL A 7 -1.48 -8.97 -15.96
N LEU A 8 -2.77 -8.67 -15.91
CA LEU A 8 -3.46 -8.60 -14.63
C LEU A 8 -3.26 -9.97 -13.97
N PRO A 9 -2.65 -10.03 -12.79
CA PRO A 9 -2.45 -11.29 -12.11
C PRO A 9 -3.80 -11.75 -11.55
N LYS A 10 -4.63 -12.35 -12.42
CA LYS A 10 -5.91 -12.98 -12.12
C LYS A 10 -5.87 -13.83 -10.83
N PRO A 11 -4.82 -14.64 -10.55
CA PRO A 11 -4.73 -15.36 -9.27
C PRO A 11 -4.66 -14.43 -8.04
N LEU A 12 -4.06 -13.24 -8.15
CA LEU A 12 -4.00 -12.28 -7.03
C LEU A 12 -5.37 -11.67 -6.73
N LEU A 13 -6.16 -11.36 -7.76
CA LEU A 13 -7.54 -10.87 -7.54
C LEU A 13 -8.40 -11.93 -6.84
N GLY A 14 -8.27 -13.19 -7.24
CA GLY A 14 -8.94 -14.31 -6.58
C GLY A 14 -8.53 -14.47 -5.11
N SER A 15 -7.23 -14.36 -4.80
CA SER A 15 -6.74 -14.47 -3.43
C SER A 15 -7.16 -13.30 -2.54
N ILE A 16 -7.21 -12.07 -3.08
CA ILE A 16 -7.74 -10.90 -2.34
C ILE A 16 -9.19 -11.15 -1.92
N VAL A 17 -10.05 -11.53 -2.86
CA VAL A 17 -11.48 -11.78 -2.57
C VAL A 17 -11.63 -12.91 -1.55
N LEU A 18 -10.90 -14.02 -1.74
CA LEU A 18 -10.92 -15.15 -0.81
C LEU A 18 -10.51 -14.73 0.60
N LEU A 19 -9.40 -14.00 0.75
CA LEU A 19 -8.90 -13.56 2.06
C LEU A 19 -9.84 -12.55 2.73
N LEU A 20 -10.47 -11.65 1.98
CA LEU A 20 -11.50 -10.75 2.52
C LEU A 20 -12.72 -11.52 3.03
N VAL A 21 -13.20 -12.48 2.24
CA VAL A 21 -14.33 -13.34 2.65
C VAL A 21 -13.97 -14.15 3.89
N LEU A 22 -12.81 -14.80 3.91
CA LEU A 22 -12.35 -15.57 5.06
C LEU A 22 -12.12 -14.70 6.29
N GLY A 23 -11.51 -13.52 6.12
CA GLY A 23 -11.28 -12.56 7.21
C GLY A 23 -12.59 -12.04 7.81
N TYR A 24 -13.57 -11.72 6.96
CA TYR A 24 -14.89 -11.28 7.39
C TYR A 24 -15.66 -12.40 8.10
N VAL A 25 -15.64 -13.61 7.54
CA VAL A 25 -16.25 -14.80 8.17
C VAL A 25 -15.58 -15.09 9.51
N ALA A 26 -14.25 -15.05 9.60
CA ALA A 26 -13.52 -15.22 10.85
C ALA A 26 -13.92 -14.15 11.87
N HIS A 27 -13.99 -12.87 11.47
CA HIS A 27 -14.43 -11.80 12.36
C HIS A 27 -15.85 -12.01 12.91
N LEU A 28 -16.76 -12.56 12.08
CA LEU A 28 -18.12 -12.87 12.49
C LEU A 28 -18.23 -14.10 13.40
N LEU A 29 -17.40 -15.12 13.17
CA LEU A 29 -17.45 -16.39 13.87
C LEU A 29 -16.64 -16.40 15.18
N THR A 30 -15.53 -15.67 15.26
CA THR A 30 -14.67 -15.66 16.46
C THR A 30 -15.43 -15.31 17.75
N PRO A 31 -16.27 -14.26 17.80
CA PRO A 31 -17.05 -13.94 19.00
C PRO A 31 -18.17 -14.95 19.31
N ARG A 32 -18.56 -15.78 18.34
CA ARG A 32 -19.62 -16.80 18.49
C ARG A 32 -19.07 -18.15 18.93
N MET A 33 -17.82 -18.43 18.60
CA MET A 33 -17.17 -19.72 18.88
C MET A 33 -16.30 -19.70 20.14
N PHE A 34 -15.82 -18.53 20.57
CA PHE A 34 -14.92 -18.39 21.71
C PHE A 34 -15.44 -17.33 22.69
N THR A 35 -15.22 -17.55 23.99
CA THR A 35 -15.54 -16.55 25.01
C THR A 35 -14.56 -15.39 24.96
N GLU A 36 -14.98 -14.19 25.40
CA GLU A 36 -14.11 -13.01 25.42
C GLU A 36 -12.80 -13.25 26.21
N GLN A 37 -12.87 -14.03 27.29
CA GLN A 37 -11.69 -14.43 28.08
C GLN A 37 -10.73 -15.34 27.30
N GLN A 38 -11.23 -16.24 26.45
CA GLN A 38 -10.37 -17.09 25.62
C GLN A 38 -9.67 -16.30 24.50
N ILE A 39 -10.34 -15.27 23.95
CA ILE A 39 -9.76 -14.39 22.92
C ILE A 39 -8.68 -13.49 23.55
N ALA A 40 -8.93 -12.94 24.73
CA ALA A 40 -7.96 -12.10 25.44
C ALA A 40 -6.69 -12.89 25.85
N ASN A 41 -6.86 -14.14 26.27
CA ASN A 41 -5.74 -14.99 26.68
C ASN A 41 -4.95 -15.57 25.50
N ASN A 42 -5.51 -15.55 24.28
CA ASN A 42 -4.87 -16.14 23.10
C ASN A 42 -4.76 -15.10 21.98
N VAL A 43 -3.60 -14.43 21.93
CA VAL A 43 -3.27 -13.41 20.92
C VAL A 43 -3.49 -13.92 19.49
N LEU A 44 -3.21 -15.21 19.22
CA LEU A 44 -3.41 -15.82 17.91
C LEU A 44 -4.88 -15.80 17.45
N LEU A 45 -5.82 -16.06 18.35
CA LEU A 45 -7.26 -16.06 18.03
C LEU A 45 -7.75 -14.66 17.64
N ALA A 46 -7.25 -13.64 18.32
CA ALA A 46 -7.52 -12.24 17.98
C ALA A 46 -6.84 -11.82 16.66
N ALA A 47 -5.66 -12.37 16.37
CA ALA A 47 -4.87 -12.00 15.20
C ALA A 47 -5.40 -12.57 13.88
N ILE A 48 -6.07 -13.73 13.88
CA ILE A 48 -6.56 -14.39 12.64
C ILE A 48 -7.38 -13.44 11.74
N PRO A 49 -8.50 -12.85 12.19
CA PRO A 49 -9.29 -11.97 11.33
C PRO A 49 -8.51 -10.73 10.89
N PHE A 50 -7.67 -10.18 11.78
CA PHE A 50 -6.82 -9.03 11.47
C PHE A 50 -5.80 -9.34 10.36
N ILE A 51 -5.05 -10.44 10.49
CA ILE A 51 -4.02 -10.83 9.51
C ILE A 51 -4.66 -11.11 8.14
N LEU A 52 -5.80 -11.81 8.10
CA LEU A 52 -6.48 -12.13 6.84
C LEU A 52 -6.87 -10.85 6.07
N ILE A 53 -7.47 -9.89 6.76
CA ILE A 53 -7.86 -8.61 6.17
C ILE A 53 -6.62 -7.79 5.78
N PHE A 54 -5.62 -7.73 6.67
CA PHE A 54 -4.38 -6.99 6.42
C PHE A 54 -3.64 -7.51 5.18
N VAL A 55 -3.46 -8.83 5.05
CA VAL A 55 -2.83 -9.45 3.88
C VAL A 55 -3.63 -9.16 2.62
N ALA A 56 -4.97 -9.18 2.68
CA ALA A 56 -5.80 -8.82 1.55
C ALA A 56 -5.58 -7.36 1.10
N ILE A 57 -5.46 -6.42 2.05
CA ILE A 57 -5.16 -5.01 1.75
C ILE A 57 -3.78 -4.88 1.11
N VAL A 58 -2.77 -5.58 1.63
CA VAL A 58 -1.41 -5.60 1.05
C VAL A 58 -1.44 -6.11 -0.39
N LEU A 59 -2.14 -7.23 -0.65
CA LEU A 59 -2.29 -7.77 -2.01
C LEU A 59 -3.04 -6.83 -2.94
N ALA A 60 -4.06 -6.14 -2.44
CA ALA A 60 -4.77 -5.10 -3.20
C ALA A 60 -3.83 -3.95 -3.57
N PHE A 61 -2.97 -3.52 -2.65
CA PHE A 61 -1.97 -2.48 -2.91
C PHE A 61 -0.91 -2.95 -3.92
N VAL A 62 -0.42 -4.19 -3.82
CA VAL A 62 0.48 -4.77 -4.83
C VAL A 62 -0.19 -4.81 -6.21
N THR A 63 -1.47 -5.17 -6.27
CA THR A 63 -2.22 -5.16 -7.53
C THR A 63 -2.31 -3.74 -8.11
N LEU A 64 -2.56 -2.73 -7.28
CA LEU A 64 -2.54 -1.32 -7.68
C LEU A 64 -1.17 -0.92 -8.25
N ILE A 65 -0.07 -1.36 -7.63
CA ILE A 65 1.29 -1.12 -8.12
C ILE A 65 1.49 -1.73 -9.51
N VAL A 66 1.13 -2.99 -9.71
CA VAL A 66 1.26 -3.67 -11.01
C VAL A 66 0.44 -2.97 -12.08
N VAL A 67 -0.80 -2.58 -11.76
CA VAL A 67 -1.67 -1.82 -12.65
C VAL A 67 -1.04 -0.48 -13.03
N ALA A 68 -0.66 0.32 -12.04
CA ALA A 68 -0.05 1.63 -12.27
C ALA A 68 1.23 1.51 -13.09
N SER A 69 2.12 0.57 -12.74
CA SER A 69 3.35 0.31 -13.48
C SER A 69 3.05 -0.08 -14.94
N THR A 70 2.03 -0.90 -15.21
CA THR A 70 1.69 -1.30 -16.58
C THR A 70 1.17 -0.14 -17.43
N TYR A 71 0.34 0.75 -16.83
CA TYR A 71 -0.29 1.85 -17.56
C TYR A 71 0.60 3.09 -17.69
N LEU A 72 1.35 3.43 -16.65
CA LEU A 72 2.14 4.67 -16.60
C LEU A 72 3.59 4.47 -17.06
N SER A 73 4.11 3.24 -17.07
CA SER A 73 5.48 3.01 -17.54
C SER A 73 5.63 3.36 -19.01
N HIS A 74 6.72 4.07 -19.29
CA HIS A 74 7.08 4.67 -20.58
C HIS A 74 6.08 5.72 -21.11
N ALA A 75 5.09 6.12 -20.32
CA ALA A 75 4.18 7.20 -20.65
C ALA A 75 4.59 8.54 -20.00
N VAL A 76 5.38 8.47 -18.92
CA VAL A 76 5.78 9.64 -18.14
C VAL A 76 7.20 10.11 -18.54
N PRO A 77 7.39 11.38 -18.94
CA PRO A 77 8.72 11.94 -19.17
C PRO A 77 9.59 11.90 -17.91
N GLU A 78 10.89 11.67 -18.08
CA GLU A 78 11.84 11.58 -16.97
C GLU A 78 11.86 12.83 -16.07
N SER A 79 11.69 14.03 -16.65
CA SER A 79 11.62 15.27 -15.88
C SER A 79 10.44 15.30 -14.90
N ILE A 80 9.25 14.87 -15.36
CA ILE A 80 8.05 14.80 -14.52
C ILE A 80 8.21 13.70 -13.47
N TYR A 81 8.74 12.55 -13.87
CA TYR A 81 9.00 11.43 -12.96
C TYR A 81 9.85 11.88 -11.76
N ARG A 82 10.99 12.55 -12.02
CA ARG A 82 11.90 13.03 -10.97
C ARG A 82 11.26 14.09 -10.08
N VAL A 83 10.49 15.04 -10.65
CA VAL A 83 9.81 16.07 -9.85
C VAL A 83 8.81 15.45 -8.88
N VAL A 84 8.01 14.49 -9.35
CA VAL A 84 7.02 13.80 -8.51
C VAL A 84 7.70 12.94 -7.45
N GLU A 85 8.79 12.26 -7.80
CA GLU A 85 9.59 11.47 -6.87
C GLU A 85 10.18 12.34 -5.74
N TYR A 86 10.79 13.47 -6.08
CA TYR A 86 11.32 14.41 -5.09
C TYR A 86 10.23 15.03 -4.22
N ALA A 87 9.06 15.35 -4.79
CA ALA A 87 7.93 15.85 -4.01
C ALA A 87 7.46 14.81 -2.98
N ALA A 88 7.40 13.52 -3.37
CA ALA A 88 7.06 12.43 -2.47
C ALA A 88 8.11 12.27 -1.36
N MET A 89 9.41 12.30 -1.70
CA MET A 89 10.50 12.25 -0.72
C MET A 89 10.46 13.44 0.25
N ALA A 90 10.20 14.65 -0.24
CA ALA A 90 10.05 15.84 0.59
C ALA A 90 8.85 15.69 1.54
N GLY A 91 7.73 15.12 1.07
CA GLY A 91 6.57 14.79 1.90
C GLY A 91 6.90 13.78 3.01
N ILE A 92 7.69 12.75 2.71
CA ILE A 92 8.19 11.77 3.69
C ILE A 92 9.02 12.49 4.76
N LEU A 93 10.00 13.31 4.35
CA LEU A 93 10.85 14.06 5.28
C LEU A 93 10.02 15.03 6.14
N ALA A 94 9.08 15.76 5.55
CA ALA A 94 8.18 16.65 6.27
C ALA A 94 7.31 15.89 7.29
N GLY A 95 6.80 14.70 6.91
CA GLY A 95 6.04 13.83 7.79
C GLY A 95 6.86 13.33 8.99
N ILE A 96 8.10 12.91 8.75
CA ILE A 96 9.06 12.54 9.81
C ILE A 96 9.26 13.71 10.77
N VAL A 97 9.62 14.89 10.24
CA VAL A 97 9.84 16.07 11.07
C VAL A 97 8.60 16.39 11.90
N ALA A 98 7.42 16.44 11.30
CA ALA A 98 6.16 16.68 12.02
C ALA A 98 5.87 15.62 13.10
N MET A 99 6.21 14.36 12.85
CA MET A 99 6.00 13.26 13.81
C MET A 99 6.90 13.39 15.04
N PHE A 100 8.14 13.84 14.86
CA PHE A 100 9.15 13.95 15.92
C PHE A 100 9.18 15.33 16.61
N GLN A 101 8.02 15.98 16.78
CA GLN A 101 7.90 17.21 17.54
C GLN A 101 7.54 16.90 19.02
N PRO A 102 8.42 17.17 20.00
CA PRO A 102 8.21 16.73 21.38
C PRO A 102 7.11 17.49 22.14
N TRP A 103 6.59 18.58 21.57
CA TRP A 103 5.61 19.46 22.21
C TRP A 103 4.19 19.38 21.62
N SER A 104 3.95 18.63 20.54
CA SER A 104 2.63 18.63 19.88
C SER A 104 2.18 17.25 19.39
N LEU A 105 1.22 16.67 20.11
CA LEU A 105 0.55 15.42 19.73
C LEU A 105 -0.32 15.58 18.45
N ALA A 106 -0.79 16.79 18.15
CA ALA A 106 -1.50 17.07 16.92
C ALA A 106 -0.58 16.97 15.70
N LEU A 107 0.64 17.53 15.79
CA LEU A 107 1.66 17.39 14.76
C LEU A 107 2.09 15.94 14.59
N TYR A 108 2.15 15.17 15.68
CA TYR A 108 2.39 13.72 15.61
C TYR A 108 1.36 12.99 14.71
N ARG A 109 0.06 13.22 14.94
CA ARG A 109 -1.01 12.57 14.15
C ARG A 109 -0.99 13.00 12.68
N LEU A 110 -0.81 14.29 12.42
CA LEU A 110 -0.74 14.82 11.06
C LEU A 110 0.52 14.34 10.34
N GLY A 111 1.67 14.35 11.03
CA GLY A 111 2.95 13.86 10.53
C GLY A 111 2.91 12.37 10.21
N PHE A 112 2.28 11.56 11.06
CA PHE A 112 2.02 10.15 10.78
C PHE A 112 1.20 9.95 9.51
N LEU A 113 0.08 10.66 9.37
CA LEU A 113 -0.78 10.52 8.18
C LEU A 113 -0.07 11.00 6.91
N LEU A 114 0.63 12.14 6.97
CA LEU A 114 1.41 12.66 5.86
C LEU A 114 2.50 11.66 5.44
N LEU A 115 3.28 11.18 6.41
CA LEU A 115 4.33 10.18 6.19
C LEU A 115 3.75 8.91 5.57
N PHE A 116 2.65 8.40 6.12
CA PHE A 116 1.99 7.20 5.63
C PHE A 116 1.54 7.36 4.17
N MET A 117 0.83 8.43 3.85
CA MET A 117 0.34 8.69 2.50
C MET A 117 1.49 8.95 1.51
N ALA A 118 2.50 9.73 1.91
CA ALA A 118 3.66 10.01 1.08
C ALA A 118 4.48 8.74 0.82
N THR A 119 4.61 7.85 1.81
CA THR A 119 5.31 6.57 1.67
C THR A 119 4.55 5.64 0.74
N LEU A 120 3.24 5.48 0.90
CA LEU A 120 2.42 4.67 -0.02
C LEU A 120 2.51 5.20 -1.46
N PHE A 121 2.41 6.51 -1.64
CA PHE A 121 2.54 7.13 -2.94
C PHE A 121 3.94 6.94 -3.54
N TYR A 122 4.99 7.11 -2.74
CA TYR A 122 6.36 6.87 -3.18
C TYR A 122 6.60 5.41 -3.58
N ILE A 123 6.12 4.44 -2.78
CA ILE A 123 6.20 3.02 -3.14
C ILE A 123 5.49 2.78 -4.46
N LEU A 124 4.29 3.33 -4.65
CA LEU A 124 3.56 3.21 -5.91
C LEU A 124 4.33 3.82 -7.09
N TRP A 125 4.83 5.05 -6.93
CA TRP A 125 5.49 5.81 -7.98
C TRP A 125 6.85 5.23 -8.39
N SER A 126 7.64 4.76 -7.42
CA SER A 126 8.97 4.16 -7.64
C SER A 126 8.95 2.86 -8.45
N HIS A 127 7.78 2.26 -8.67
CA HIS A 127 7.60 1.09 -9.53
C HIS A 127 7.23 1.45 -10.98
N ILE A 128 7.12 2.73 -11.31
CA ILE A 128 6.85 3.22 -12.67
C ILE A 128 8.19 3.47 -13.37
N SER A 129 8.37 2.92 -14.57
CA SER A 129 9.56 3.20 -15.38
C SER A 129 9.35 4.44 -16.26
N PRO A 130 10.18 5.49 -16.16
CA PRO A 130 10.03 6.68 -17.00
C PRO A 130 10.35 6.39 -18.48
N MET A 131 9.88 7.28 -19.34
CA MET A 131 10.29 7.30 -20.75
C MET A 131 11.70 7.88 -20.85
N ILE A 132 12.65 7.06 -21.30
CA ILE A 132 14.01 7.51 -21.61
C ILE A 132 13.92 8.21 -22.97
N THR A 133 14.20 9.51 -22.98
CA THR A 133 14.48 10.21 -24.25
C THR A 133 15.96 9.98 -24.52
N GLU A 134 16.30 9.04 -25.41
CA GLU A 134 17.66 9.01 -25.95
C GLU A 134 17.84 10.30 -26.74
N GLU A 135 18.67 11.21 -26.24
CA GLU A 135 19.20 12.30 -27.06
C GLU A 135 20.04 11.65 -28.16
N ILE A 136 19.50 11.66 -29.37
CA ILE A 136 20.22 11.27 -30.59
C ILE A 136 21.33 12.32 -30.76
N GLY A 137 22.53 11.99 -30.28
CA GLY A 137 23.77 12.73 -30.55
C GLY A 137 24.29 12.49 -31.95
#